data_AF-A0A822BCM3-F1
#
_entry.id   AF-A0A822BCM3-F1
#
_cell.length_a   1.000
_cell.length_b   1.000
_cell.length_c   1.000
_cell.angle_alpha   90.00
_cell.angle_beta   90.00
_cell.angle_gamma   90.00
#
_symmetry.space_group_name_H-M   'P 1'
#
loop_
_entity.id
_entity.type
_entity.pdbx_description
1 polymer ?
#
loop_
_entity_poly.entity_id
_entity_poly.type
_entity_poly.pdbx_seq_one_letter_code
_entity_poly.pdbx_strand_id
1 'polypeptide(L)'
;PTKKSQISHSINESFDTFQVYIDSLFSLPSISNIKSVRISARLCYGNQTKARQTTRSMSFVRNTYHSENVSLKPQIRFDQWLSFDDARLCELQRETLLLFEIYASYNDEIDSSSSSICETFDGIPMRLIGWCSQALFDDEHYLITGERYLGIFDALTTNRTGFYSLRNVFERNCPILSVSFLDQSFVWPHVQARNDKHPGNFTEMSRDKQENLCRLLKRPSLILVDHSAMTTNDNRKQQYSSNTSDEEREFSEDECHFLWSHRYFVIHKPYALPKLLKSRCVWDYPSLIDIYGLINDVTHDHTIDEIESFELLLPAFPDMHIRSFAYRSLISRLKSQDLLVYLPQLLQIIKFDYTHSSIIIEYLLKQCLIDYNLAHKLYWHLRQLLITEHLHYIRYYYLFLSLLYVLEENFRLELQNEYDLCLNLKRIGIELKTNKTNNKSKFLIEELEEFNDRFFHSGKLTCRLPCQFNFMTNSIDVNSCSFYNSLTVPIKLVFNPIDSSCEKYYSIYKIGDDLRVS
;
A
#
# COMPACT_ATOMS: atom_id res chain seq x y z
N PRO A 1 -4.89 -34.99 -2.20
CA PRO A 1 -3.75 -35.18 -1.28
C PRO A 1 -4.21 -34.98 0.16
N THR A 2 -4.27 -36.07 0.90
CA THR A 2 -4.69 -36.17 2.30
C THR A 2 -3.85 -35.24 3.18
N LYS A 3 -4.44 -34.13 3.67
CA LYS A 3 -3.91 -33.36 4.80
C LYS A 3 -3.83 -34.35 5.97
N LYS A 4 -2.65 -34.94 6.22
CA LYS A 4 -2.35 -35.51 7.53
C LYS A 4 -2.68 -34.39 8.52
N SER A 5 -3.51 -34.68 9.51
CA SER A 5 -3.77 -33.78 10.63
C SER A 5 -2.45 -33.55 11.37
N GLN A 6 -1.63 -32.62 10.89
CA GLN A 6 -0.56 -32.06 11.69
C GLN A 6 -1.25 -31.46 12.91
N ILE A 7 -0.87 -31.95 14.07
CA ILE A 7 -1.29 -31.38 15.34
C ILE A 7 -0.78 -29.93 15.31
N SER A 8 -1.70 -28.97 15.28
CA SER A 8 -1.35 -27.56 15.31
C SER A 8 -1.21 -27.12 16.77
N HIS A 9 -0.08 -26.50 17.09
CA HIS A 9 0.18 -25.95 18.42
C HIS A 9 -0.21 -24.48 18.46
N SER A 10 -0.71 -24.00 19.60
CA SER A 10 -0.94 -22.57 19.77
C SER A 10 0.39 -21.84 19.87
N ILE A 11 0.59 -20.79 19.08
CA ILE A 11 1.91 -20.13 19.01
C ILE A 11 2.31 -19.45 20.34
N ASN A 12 1.33 -19.02 21.14
CA ASN A 12 1.56 -18.40 22.45
C ASN A 12 2.11 -19.37 23.51
N GLU A 13 2.10 -20.68 23.26
CA GLU A 13 2.66 -21.70 24.15
C GLU A 13 4.11 -22.07 23.78
N SER A 14 4.61 -21.61 22.63
CA SER A 14 5.98 -21.91 22.19
C SER A 14 6.95 -20.82 22.63
N PHE A 15 7.97 -21.23 23.38
CA PHE A 15 9.10 -20.40 23.79
C PHE A 15 10.29 -20.47 22.82
N ASP A 16 10.13 -21.17 21.71
CA ASP A 16 11.18 -21.31 20.72
C ASP A 16 11.47 -19.96 20.05
N THR A 17 12.72 -19.73 19.70
CA THR A 17 13.13 -18.54 18.92
C THR A 17 12.64 -18.67 17.48
N PHE A 18 12.18 -17.57 16.89
CA PHE A 18 11.85 -17.55 15.48
C PHE A 18 13.13 -17.73 14.63
N GLN A 19 13.08 -18.62 13.64
CA GLN A 19 14.20 -18.90 12.74
C GLN A 19 13.75 -18.97 11.29
N VAL A 20 14.63 -18.57 10.39
CA VAL A 20 14.46 -18.70 8.95
C VAL A 20 15.76 -19.18 8.32
N TYR A 21 15.65 -20.14 7.41
CA TYR A 21 16.78 -20.62 6.63
C TYR A 21 16.88 -19.84 5.33
N ILE A 22 18.05 -19.25 5.07
CA ILE A 22 18.38 -18.57 3.82
C ILE A 22 19.18 -19.55 2.97
N ASP A 23 18.54 -20.08 1.94
CA ASP A 23 19.14 -21.06 1.03
C ASP A 23 19.99 -20.35 -0.02
N SER A 24 19.34 -19.71 -0.99
CA SER A 24 19.99 -19.28 -2.23
C SER A 24 19.33 -18.05 -2.84
N LEU A 25 20.13 -17.23 -3.52
CA LEU A 25 19.70 -16.09 -4.32
C LEU A 25 20.01 -16.36 -5.79
N PHE A 26 18.97 -16.33 -6.63
CA PHE A 26 19.04 -16.66 -8.06
C PHE A 26 18.81 -15.45 -8.93
N SER A 27 19.25 -15.53 -10.18
CA SER A 27 18.86 -14.58 -11.24
C SER A 27 19.23 -13.12 -10.95
N LEU A 28 20.25 -12.88 -10.12
CA LEU A 28 20.82 -11.55 -10.00
C LEU A 28 21.24 -11.07 -11.39
N PRO A 29 20.94 -9.82 -11.77
CA PRO A 29 21.38 -9.31 -13.06
C PRO A 29 22.90 -9.39 -13.10
N SER A 30 23.46 -9.72 -14.26
CA SER A 30 24.91 -9.74 -14.51
C SER A 30 25.48 -8.32 -14.45
N ILE A 31 25.40 -7.66 -13.29
CA ILE A 31 26.08 -6.40 -13.04
C ILE A 31 27.53 -6.81 -12.79
N SER A 32 28.39 -6.52 -13.76
CA SER A 32 29.74 -7.07 -13.92
C SER A 32 30.70 -6.85 -12.74
N ASN A 33 30.30 -6.09 -11.71
CA ASN A 33 31.20 -5.58 -10.67
C ASN A 33 30.79 -5.95 -9.24
N ILE A 34 29.76 -6.79 -9.02
CA ILE A 34 29.40 -7.22 -7.65
C ILE A 34 30.52 -8.09 -7.06
N LYS A 35 31.06 -7.67 -5.92
CA LYS A 35 32.13 -8.36 -5.18
C LYS A 35 31.56 -9.38 -4.20
N SER A 36 30.63 -8.94 -3.35
CA SER A 36 29.98 -9.78 -2.36
C SER A 36 28.59 -9.28 -2.02
N VAL A 37 27.73 -10.21 -1.59
CA VAL A 37 26.31 -9.97 -1.28
C VAL A 37 26.01 -10.40 0.16
N ARG A 38 25.14 -9.64 0.82
CA ARG A 38 24.62 -9.93 2.17
C ARG A 38 23.11 -9.72 2.18
N ILE A 39 22.41 -10.55 2.95
CA ILE A 39 20.96 -10.41 3.15
C ILE A 39 20.72 -9.97 4.60
N SER A 40 19.93 -8.92 4.76
CA SER A 40 19.43 -8.43 6.03
C SER A 40 17.95 -8.81 6.15
N ALA A 41 17.61 -9.66 7.10
CA ALA A 41 16.24 -10.05 7.42
C ALA A 41 15.74 -9.23 8.62
N ARG A 42 14.67 -8.45 8.43
CA ARG A 42 14.02 -7.63 9.47
C ARG A 42 12.66 -8.22 9.78
N LEU A 43 12.44 -8.56 11.05
CA LEU A 43 11.13 -8.89 11.58
C LEU A 43 10.39 -7.59 11.87
N CYS A 44 9.29 -7.33 11.16
CA CYS A 44 8.56 -6.07 11.25
C CYS A 44 7.11 -6.28 11.69
N TYR A 45 6.60 -5.33 12.47
CA TYR A 45 5.19 -5.19 12.80
C TYR A 45 4.76 -3.76 12.47
N GLY A 46 3.97 -3.60 11.41
CA GLY A 46 3.66 -2.28 10.86
C GLY A 46 4.92 -1.59 10.36
N ASN A 47 5.14 -0.34 10.77
CA ASN A 47 6.34 0.41 10.43
C ASN A 47 7.54 0.18 11.36
N GLN A 48 7.42 -0.67 12.37
CA GLN A 48 8.48 -0.92 13.34
C GLN A 48 9.26 -2.20 13.01
N THR A 49 10.59 -2.15 13.13
CA THR A 49 11.44 -3.35 13.16
C THR A 49 11.56 -3.83 14.60
N LYS A 50 11.12 -5.06 14.86
CA LYS A 50 11.19 -5.70 16.17
C LYS A 50 12.52 -6.41 16.40
N ALA A 51 13.01 -7.08 15.37
CA ALA A 51 14.30 -7.77 15.41
C ALA A 51 14.94 -7.79 14.03
N ARG A 52 16.26 -7.95 13.98
CA ARG A 52 17.03 -7.95 12.74
C ARG A 52 18.15 -8.96 12.81
N GLN A 53 18.33 -9.71 11.72
CA GLN A 53 19.43 -10.64 11.55
C GLN A 53 20.04 -10.49 10.17
N THR A 54 21.31 -10.84 10.03
CA THR A 54 22.04 -10.69 8.77
C THR A 54 22.84 -11.95 8.43
N THR A 55 22.88 -12.30 7.16
CA THR A 55 23.73 -13.40 6.69
C THR A 55 25.21 -13.03 6.74
N ARG A 56 26.07 -14.04 6.67
CA ARG A 56 27.47 -13.85 6.31
C ARG A 56 27.57 -13.19 4.92
N SER A 57 28.67 -12.47 4.69
CA SER A 57 28.94 -11.89 3.38
C SER A 57 29.40 -13.01 2.44
N MET A 58 28.71 -13.16 1.32
CA MET A 58 28.99 -14.19 0.32
C MET A 58 29.65 -13.56 -0.90
N SER A 59 30.90 -13.96 -1.19
CA SER A 59 31.62 -13.48 -2.37
C SER A 59 30.94 -13.98 -3.65
N PHE A 60 30.67 -13.07 -4.60
CA PHE A 60 29.97 -13.38 -5.84
C PHE A 60 30.79 -14.31 -6.76
N VAL A 61 32.10 -14.04 -6.87
CA VAL A 61 33.03 -14.76 -7.76
C VAL A 61 33.23 -16.23 -7.37
N ARG A 62 33.11 -16.60 -6.07
CA ARG A 62 33.30 -17.99 -5.63
C ARG A 62 32.06 -18.87 -5.82
N ASN A 63 30.88 -18.28 -6.07
CA ASN A 63 29.61 -18.98 -6.08
C ASN A 63 28.97 -19.14 -7.47
N THR A 64 29.56 -18.55 -8.53
CA THR A 64 29.19 -18.89 -9.90
C THR A 64 29.74 -20.27 -10.25
N TYR A 65 28.90 -21.31 -10.16
CA TYR A 65 29.21 -22.60 -10.80
C TYR A 65 29.32 -22.36 -12.30
N HIS A 66 30.55 -22.22 -12.80
CA HIS A 66 30.83 -22.31 -14.23
C HIS A 66 30.59 -23.75 -14.67
N SER A 67 29.35 -24.07 -15.05
CA SER A 67 29.11 -25.18 -15.98
C SER A 67 29.14 -24.58 -17.38
N GLU A 68 29.90 -25.18 -18.30
CA GLU A 68 30.02 -24.78 -19.71
C GLU A 68 28.71 -24.88 -20.51
N ASN A 69 27.56 -25.11 -19.85
CA ASN A 69 26.24 -25.10 -20.44
C ASN A 69 25.54 -23.75 -20.16
N VAL A 70 25.25 -23.03 -21.24
CA VAL A 70 24.75 -21.64 -21.36
C VAL A 70 23.35 -21.40 -20.74
N SER A 71 22.79 -22.33 -19.96
CA SER A 71 21.37 -22.29 -19.57
C SER A 71 21.04 -21.94 -18.10
N LEU A 72 22.02 -21.87 -17.19
CA LEU A 72 21.77 -21.63 -15.76
C LEU A 72 22.18 -20.21 -15.34
N LYS A 73 21.22 -19.43 -14.84
CA LYS A 73 21.45 -18.08 -14.28
C LYS A 73 22.36 -18.16 -13.04
N PRO A 74 23.17 -17.12 -12.74
CA PRO A 74 24.04 -17.12 -11.56
C PRO A 74 23.24 -17.32 -10.27
N GLN A 75 23.78 -18.15 -9.37
CA GLN A 75 23.23 -18.48 -8.06
C GLN A 75 24.25 -18.14 -6.97
N ILE A 76 23.81 -17.52 -5.89
CA ILE A 76 24.59 -17.34 -4.66
C ILE A 76 23.95 -18.19 -3.57
N ARG A 77 24.65 -19.23 -3.12
CA ARG A 77 24.21 -20.06 -2.01
C ARG A 77 24.70 -19.47 -0.69
N PHE A 78 23.79 -19.29 0.27
CA PHE A 78 24.06 -18.82 1.63
C PHE A 78 24.13 -19.98 2.62
N ASP A 79 23.19 -20.93 2.53
CA ASP A 79 23.11 -22.12 3.38
C ASP A 79 23.22 -21.78 4.88
N GLN A 80 22.37 -20.84 5.33
CA GLN A 80 22.49 -20.26 6.66
C GLN A 80 21.12 -20.12 7.35
N TRP A 81 21.04 -20.63 8.58
CA TRP A 81 19.97 -20.28 9.50
C TRP A 81 20.20 -18.91 10.14
N LEU A 82 19.18 -18.06 10.11
CA LEU A 82 19.11 -16.83 10.89
C LEU A 82 18.19 -17.09 12.09
N SER A 83 18.77 -17.05 13.29
CA SER A 83 18.05 -17.15 14.56
C SER A 83 17.79 -15.76 15.12
N PHE A 84 16.53 -15.43 15.41
CA PHE A 84 16.16 -14.17 16.02
C PHE A 84 16.08 -14.36 17.53
N ASP A 85 17.22 -14.23 18.20
CA ASP A 85 17.34 -14.55 19.63
C ASP A 85 16.45 -13.66 20.53
N ASP A 86 16.13 -12.44 20.07
CA ASP A 86 15.24 -11.49 20.74
C ASP A 86 13.77 -11.61 20.30
N ALA A 87 13.40 -12.63 19.51
CA ALA A 87 12.03 -12.82 19.04
C ALA A 87 11.58 -14.28 19.22
N ARG A 88 10.85 -14.54 20.31
CA ARG A 88 10.21 -15.84 20.54
C ARG A 88 8.93 -15.97 19.74
N LEU A 89 8.56 -17.20 19.38
CA LEU A 89 7.32 -17.48 18.65
C LEU A 89 6.09 -16.94 19.38
N CYS A 90 6.01 -17.07 20.70
CA CYS A 90 4.90 -16.56 21.50
C CYS A 90 4.79 -15.02 21.56
N GLU A 91 5.84 -14.30 21.19
CA GLU A 91 5.89 -12.82 21.18
C GLU A 91 5.59 -12.23 19.81
N LEU A 92 5.55 -13.05 18.75
CA LEU A 92 5.18 -12.61 17.43
C LEU A 92 3.75 -12.04 17.46
N GLN A 93 3.50 -11.02 16.65
CA GLN A 93 2.15 -10.53 16.40
C GLN A 93 1.57 -11.18 15.15
N ARG A 94 0.23 -11.26 15.05
CA ARG A 94 -0.42 -11.88 13.89
C ARG A 94 -0.03 -11.23 12.57
N GLU A 95 0.07 -9.90 12.51
CA GLU A 95 0.41 -9.17 11.28
C GLU A 95 1.91 -8.97 11.10
N THR A 96 2.74 -9.76 11.79
CA THR A 96 4.19 -9.74 11.61
C THR A 96 4.58 -10.18 10.20
N LEU A 97 5.57 -9.49 9.66
CA LEU A 97 6.17 -9.80 8.36
C LEU A 97 7.69 -9.89 8.50
N LEU A 98 8.28 -10.64 7.58
CA LEU A 98 9.71 -10.71 7.42
C LEU A 98 10.11 -9.98 6.14
N LEU A 99 10.89 -8.91 6.28
CA LEU A 99 11.44 -8.16 5.16
C LEU A 99 12.89 -8.60 4.93
N PHE A 100 13.19 -9.00 3.70
CA PHE A 100 14.54 -9.29 3.24
C PHE A 100 15.05 -8.12 2.41
N GLU A 101 16.21 -7.59 2.78
CA GLU A 101 16.93 -6.56 2.06
C GLU A 101 18.26 -7.14 1.57
N ILE A 102 18.50 -7.01 0.28
CA ILE A 102 19.69 -7.56 -0.37
C ILE A 102 20.67 -6.41 -0.57
N TYR A 103 21.84 -6.52 0.06
CA TYR A 103 22.92 -5.56 -0.02
C TYR A 103 24.09 -6.15 -0.82
N ALA A 104 24.73 -5.33 -1.65
CA ALA A 104 25.89 -5.70 -2.43
C ALA A 104 27.05 -4.71 -2.25
N SER A 105 28.26 -5.25 -2.19
CA SER A 105 29.51 -4.50 -2.36
C SER A 105 30.03 -4.70 -3.78
N TYR A 106 30.84 -3.77 -4.25
CA TYR A 106 31.37 -3.75 -5.61
C TYR A 106 32.89 -3.78 -5.61
N ASN A 107 33.49 -4.28 -6.70
CA ASN A 107 34.95 -4.35 -6.87
C ASN A 107 35.55 -2.96 -7.09
N ASP A 108 34.81 -2.09 -7.78
CA ASP A 108 35.18 -0.70 -8.00
C ASP A 108 34.48 0.19 -6.97
N GLU A 109 35.14 1.27 -6.56
CA GLU A 109 34.48 2.39 -5.90
C GLU A 109 33.53 3.03 -6.92
N ILE A 110 32.31 2.52 -7.02
CA ILE A 110 31.27 3.16 -7.82
C ILE A 110 31.03 4.54 -7.18
N ASP A 111 30.97 5.59 -7.98
CA ASP A 111 30.63 6.93 -7.50
C ASP A 111 29.40 6.87 -6.57
N SER A 112 29.47 7.63 -5.48
CA SER A 112 28.41 7.83 -4.47
C SER A 112 27.20 8.62 -5.00
N SER A 113 27.07 8.72 -6.32
CA SER A 113 26.04 9.49 -7.03
C SER A 113 24.74 8.73 -7.27
N SER A 114 24.65 7.45 -6.91
CA SER A 114 23.39 6.69 -6.98
C SER A 114 22.58 6.86 -5.70
N SER A 115 21.31 7.23 -5.83
CA SER A 115 20.28 7.37 -4.78
C SER A 115 19.94 6.08 -3.99
N SER A 116 20.84 5.10 -3.98
CA SER A 116 20.70 3.80 -3.34
C SER A 116 21.06 3.87 -1.85
N ILE A 117 20.19 3.34 -0.99
CA ILE A 117 20.43 3.22 0.45
C ILE A 117 21.73 2.44 0.68
N CYS A 118 22.67 3.04 1.41
CA CYS A 118 23.96 2.43 1.76
C CYS A 118 24.01 2.12 3.25
N GLU A 119 24.59 0.97 3.58
CA GLU A 119 24.80 0.54 4.97
C GLU A 119 26.18 -0.11 5.12
N THR A 120 26.78 0.05 6.29
CA THR A 120 28.10 -0.51 6.60
C THR A 120 27.97 -1.82 7.37
N PHE A 121 28.68 -2.82 6.89
CA PHE A 121 28.57 -4.22 7.29
C PHE A 121 29.98 -4.74 7.55
N ASP A 122 30.34 -5.02 8.80
CA ASP A 122 31.71 -5.39 9.21
C ASP A 122 32.78 -4.40 8.69
N GLY A 123 32.46 -3.10 8.70
CA GLY A 123 33.32 -2.05 8.17
C GLY A 123 33.31 -1.91 6.64
N ILE A 124 32.55 -2.74 5.91
CA ILE A 124 32.44 -2.70 4.45
C ILE A 124 31.15 -2.00 4.05
N PRO A 125 31.19 -0.90 3.28
CA PRO A 125 29.98 -0.28 2.76
C PRO A 125 29.34 -1.16 1.69
N MET A 126 28.02 -1.36 1.80
CA MET A 126 27.21 -2.09 0.82
C MET A 126 25.97 -1.29 0.45
N ARG A 127 25.54 -1.40 -0.81
CA ARG A 127 24.36 -0.72 -1.35
C ARG A 127 23.19 -1.69 -1.38
N LEU A 128 21.99 -1.21 -1.03
CA LEU A 128 20.77 -1.94 -1.27
C LEU A 128 20.59 -2.10 -2.79
N ILE A 129 20.41 -3.34 -3.24
CA ILE A 129 20.12 -3.67 -4.64
C ILE A 129 18.70 -4.17 -4.85
N GLY A 130 18.02 -4.60 -3.79
CA GLY A 130 16.63 -5.00 -3.86
C GLY A 130 16.08 -5.48 -2.54
N TRP A 131 14.78 -5.75 -2.51
CA TRP A 131 14.09 -6.22 -1.33
C TRP A 131 12.86 -7.08 -1.66
N CYS A 132 12.42 -7.89 -0.71
CA CYS A 132 11.13 -8.60 -0.77
C CYS A 132 10.61 -8.83 0.65
N SER A 133 9.33 -9.15 0.80
CA SER A 133 8.73 -9.46 2.10
C SER A 133 7.92 -10.74 2.07
N GLN A 134 7.74 -11.34 3.25
CA GLN A 134 6.88 -12.50 3.46
C GLN A 134 6.10 -12.31 4.76
N ALA A 135 4.77 -12.29 4.66
CA ALA A 135 3.88 -12.27 5.80
C ALA A 135 4.01 -13.61 6.56
N LEU A 136 4.17 -13.59 7.88
CA LEU A 136 4.48 -14.81 8.64
C LEU A 136 3.27 -15.70 8.91
N PHE A 137 2.07 -15.17 8.79
CA PHE A 137 0.84 -15.93 8.99
C PHE A 137 -0.05 -15.88 7.75
N ASP A 138 -0.70 -16.99 7.40
CA ASP A 138 -1.66 -17.03 6.30
C ASP A 138 -3.06 -16.56 6.72
N ASP A 139 -3.97 -16.43 5.76
CA ASP A 139 -5.36 -15.99 5.99
C ASP A 139 -6.14 -16.92 6.94
N GLU A 140 -5.69 -18.17 7.13
CA GLU A 140 -6.26 -19.15 8.07
C GLU A 140 -5.61 -19.08 9.47
N HIS A 141 -4.76 -18.07 9.71
CA HIS A 141 -4.07 -17.81 10.96
C HIS A 141 -2.91 -18.77 11.29
N TYR A 142 -2.45 -19.58 10.35
CA TYR A 142 -1.31 -20.47 10.56
C TYR A 142 0.01 -19.76 10.24
N LEU A 143 1.02 -20.01 11.08
CA LEU A 143 2.40 -19.64 10.78
C LEU A 143 2.85 -20.38 9.51
N ILE A 144 3.50 -19.66 8.60
CA ILE A 144 4.00 -20.24 7.36
C ILE A 144 5.10 -21.28 7.61
N THR A 145 5.07 -22.36 6.83
CA THR A 145 6.01 -23.49 6.94
C THR A 145 6.64 -23.86 5.59
N GLY A 146 7.82 -24.48 5.63
CA GLY A 146 8.50 -25.01 4.45
C GLY A 146 9.10 -23.95 3.52
N GLU A 147 9.43 -24.38 2.30
CA GLU A 147 10.19 -23.58 1.33
C GLU A 147 9.36 -22.50 0.65
N ARG A 148 9.97 -21.36 0.36
CA ARG A 148 9.37 -20.18 -0.27
C ARG A 148 10.35 -19.55 -1.25
N TYR A 149 9.84 -19.21 -2.43
CA TYR A 149 10.56 -18.46 -3.46
C TYR A 149 9.96 -17.06 -3.58
N LEU A 150 10.77 -16.05 -3.30
CA LEU A 150 10.37 -14.65 -3.19
C LEU A 150 11.02 -13.86 -4.33
N GLY A 151 10.18 -13.33 -5.23
CA GLY A 151 10.65 -12.41 -6.28
C GLY A 151 11.03 -11.07 -5.66
N ILE A 152 12.21 -10.57 -6.01
CA ILE A 152 12.81 -9.36 -5.46
C ILE A 152 12.39 -8.14 -6.28
N PHE A 153 12.04 -7.06 -5.59
CA PHE A 153 11.83 -5.73 -6.15
C PHE A 153 13.14 -4.94 -6.17
N ASP A 154 13.34 -4.13 -7.20
CA ASP A 154 14.51 -3.28 -7.33
C ASP A 154 14.59 -2.24 -6.21
N ALA A 155 15.79 -1.91 -5.75
CA ALA A 155 16.02 -0.92 -4.69
C ALA A 155 15.41 0.47 -4.98
N LEU A 156 15.31 0.86 -6.25
CA LEU A 156 14.79 2.16 -6.68
C LEU A 156 13.25 2.19 -6.75
N THR A 157 12.57 1.05 -6.62
CA THR A 157 11.10 0.99 -6.61
C THR A 157 10.52 1.50 -5.29
N THR A 158 10.48 2.84 -5.14
CA THR A 158 9.70 3.64 -4.17
C THR A 158 9.90 3.36 -2.66
N ASN A 159 9.37 4.25 -1.82
CA ASN A 159 9.46 4.16 -0.35
C ASN A 159 8.95 2.80 0.15
N ARG A 160 9.75 2.13 0.98
CA ARG A 160 9.45 0.85 1.66
C ARG A 160 8.28 0.93 2.66
N THR A 161 7.48 1.99 2.60
CA THR A 161 6.39 2.31 3.51
C THR A 161 5.12 1.57 3.07
N GLY A 162 4.75 0.54 3.82
CA GLY A 162 3.60 -0.32 3.52
C GLY A 162 4.04 -1.72 3.13
N PHE A 163 4.53 -2.47 4.13
CA PHE A 163 5.26 -3.75 4.05
C PHE A 163 4.46 -4.96 3.51
N TYR A 164 3.53 -4.72 2.60
CA TYR A 164 2.73 -5.74 1.94
C TYR A 164 3.16 -5.81 0.49
N SER A 165 4.40 -6.26 0.29
CA SER A 165 4.84 -6.66 -1.03
C SER A 165 4.34 -8.07 -1.30
N LEU A 166 3.41 -8.17 -2.24
CA LEU A 166 3.20 -9.45 -2.90
C LEU A 166 4.46 -9.77 -3.68
N ARG A 167 4.83 -11.05 -3.73
CA ARG A 167 6.00 -11.54 -4.47
C ARG A 167 6.09 -10.84 -5.82
N ASN A 168 7.27 -10.39 -6.24
CA ASN A 168 7.48 -9.87 -7.59
C ASN A 168 7.37 -11.03 -8.59
N VAL A 169 6.14 -11.45 -8.94
CA VAL A 169 5.89 -12.57 -9.87
C VAL A 169 5.77 -12.04 -11.32
N PHE A 170 5.62 -10.73 -11.50
CA PHE A 170 5.34 -10.13 -12.80
C PHE A 170 6.59 -9.94 -13.66
N GLU A 171 7.74 -9.73 -13.03
CA GLU A 171 9.01 -9.61 -13.74
C GLU A 171 9.63 -10.99 -13.96
N ARG A 172 9.49 -11.52 -15.18
CA ARG A 172 10.05 -12.83 -15.58
C ARG A 172 11.56 -12.98 -15.31
N ASN A 173 12.27 -11.87 -15.19
CA ASN A 173 13.71 -11.82 -14.95
C ASN A 173 14.10 -11.25 -13.58
N CYS A 174 13.16 -11.08 -12.65
CA CYS A 174 13.52 -10.61 -11.32
C CYS A 174 14.45 -11.61 -10.61
N PRO A 175 15.33 -11.13 -9.71
CA PRO A 175 16.05 -11.99 -8.80
C PRO A 175 15.09 -12.73 -7.86
N ILE A 176 15.43 -13.96 -7.49
CA ILE A 176 14.58 -14.79 -6.63
C ILE A 176 15.38 -15.20 -5.39
N LEU A 177 14.82 -14.94 -4.21
CA LEU A 177 15.34 -15.44 -2.95
C LEU A 177 14.60 -16.72 -2.53
N SER A 178 15.35 -17.78 -2.29
CA SER A 178 14.87 -19.04 -1.71
C SER A 178 15.11 -19.02 -0.20
N VAL A 179 14.05 -19.21 0.57
CA VAL A 179 14.08 -19.33 2.03
C VAL A 179 13.22 -20.49 2.49
N SER A 180 13.52 -21.04 3.67
CA SER A 180 12.70 -22.08 4.29
C SER A 180 12.34 -21.70 5.72
N PHE A 181 11.08 -21.93 6.08
CA PHE A 181 10.56 -21.71 7.42
C PHE A 181 10.44 -23.06 8.16
N LEU A 182 10.25 -23.01 9.48
CA LEU A 182 10.08 -24.19 10.33
C LEU A 182 8.97 -25.11 9.78
N ASP A 183 9.22 -26.42 9.75
CA ASP A 183 8.24 -27.44 9.33
C ASP A 183 7.29 -27.84 10.48
N GLN A 184 6.95 -26.89 11.35
CA GLN A 184 6.03 -27.08 12.47
C GLN A 184 4.80 -26.19 12.30
N SER A 185 3.63 -26.76 12.54
CA SER A 185 2.36 -26.03 12.40
C SER A 185 2.02 -25.31 13.70
N PHE A 186 2.11 -23.98 13.66
CA PHE A 186 1.61 -23.11 14.71
C PHE A 186 0.40 -22.32 14.23
N VAL A 187 -0.57 -22.12 15.11
CA VAL A 187 -1.76 -21.31 14.83
C VAL A 187 -1.80 -20.10 15.76
N TRP A 188 -2.18 -18.94 15.23
CA TRP A 188 -2.45 -17.77 16.03
C TRP A 188 -3.76 -17.96 16.81
N PRO A 189 -3.74 -17.81 18.15
CA PRO A 189 -4.92 -18.04 18.97
C PRO A 189 -5.97 -16.94 18.79
N HIS A 190 -7.23 -17.29 19.08
CA HIS A 190 -8.28 -16.29 19.24
C HIS A 190 -8.01 -15.46 20.51
N VAL A 191 -7.90 -14.14 20.37
CA VAL A 191 -7.69 -13.24 21.51
C VAL A 191 -9.04 -12.91 22.15
N GLN A 192 -9.22 -13.30 23.42
CA GLN A 192 -10.38 -12.89 24.20
C GLN A 192 -10.10 -11.55 24.88
N ALA A 193 -10.86 -10.52 24.50
CA ALA A 193 -10.75 -9.19 25.09
C ALA A 193 -11.08 -9.19 26.58
N ARG A 194 -10.36 -8.37 27.35
CA ARG A 194 -10.64 -8.13 28.77
C ARG A 194 -11.84 -7.18 28.90
N ASN A 195 -12.84 -7.57 29.69
CA ASN A 195 -14.08 -6.81 29.88
C ASN A 195 -14.38 -6.48 31.36
N ASP A 196 -13.43 -6.69 32.27
CA ASP A 196 -13.60 -6.48 33.72
C ASP A 196 -13.13 -5.08 34.19
N LYS A 197 -12.60 -4.25 33.28
CA LYS A 197 -12.20 -2.87 33.55
C LYS A 197 -13.20 -1.91 32.93
N HIS A 198 -13.40 -0.77 33.59
CA HIS A 198 -14.32 0.25 33.15
C HIS A 198 -13.63 1.62 33.11
N PRO A 199 -14.12 2.56 32.28
CA PRO A 199 -13.65 3.93 32.26
C PRO A 199 -13.65 4.55 33.66
N GLY A 200 -12.51 5.12 34.05
CA GLY A 200 -12.36 5.85 35.30
C GLY A 200 -12.78 7.31 35.15
N ASN A 201 -13.23 7.94 36.23
CA ASN A 201 -13.59 9.35 36.19
C ASN A 201 -12.34 10.24 36.23
N PHE A 202 -12.10 11.00 35.17
CA PHE A 202 -10.94 11.90 35.04
C PHE A 202 -10.79 12.88 36.21
N THR A 203 -11.90 13.31 36.82
CA THR A 203 -11.88 14.29 37.92
C THR A 203 -11.37 13.72 39.25
N GLU A 204 -11.33 12.39 39.39
CA GLU A 204 -10.85 11.73 40.61
C GLU A 204 -9.32 11.69 40.72
N MET A 205 -8.61 12.03 39.63
CA MET A 205 -7.15 12.10 39.60
C MET A 205 -6.62 13.39 40.24
N SER A 206 -5.36 13.40 40.71
CA SER A 206 -4.71 14.64 41.16
C SER A 206 -4.56 15.65 40.02
N ARG A 207 -4.59 16.95 40.34
CA ARG A 207 -4.48 18.03 39.35
C ARG A 207 -3.22 17.91 38.48
N ASP A 208 -2.08 17.59 39.09
CA ASP A 208 -0.81 17.43 38.36
C ASP A 208 -0.88 16.32 37.30
N LYS A 209 -1.55 15.20 37.62
CA LYS A 209 -1.74 14.10 36.66
C LYS A 209 -2.71 14.49 35.55
N GLN A 210 -3.79 15.18 35.89
CA GLN A 210 -4.75 15.69 34.90
C GLN A 210 -4.07 16.67 33.92
N GLU A 211 -3.26 17.59 34.45
CA GLU A 211 -2.53 18.57 33.64
C GLU A 211 -1.52 17.89 32.71
N ASN A 212 -0.75 16.92 33.23
CA ASN A 212 0.21 16.18 32.41
C ASN A 212 -0.48 15.36 31.31
N LEU A 213 -1.59 14.67 31.61
CA LEU A 213 -2.37 13.94 30.61
C LEU A 213 -2.93 14.87 29.53
N CYS A 214 -3.49 16.01 29.93
CA CYS A 214 -3.97 17.03 29.00
C CYS A 214 -2.84 17.57 28.12
N ARG A 215 -1.64 17.78 28.67
CA ARG A 215 -0.46 18.22 27.91
C ARG A 215 -0.06 17.19 26.86
N LEU A 216 0.03 15.91 27.23
CA LEU A 216 0.40 14.82 26.32
C LEU A 216 -0.65 14.61 25.23
N LEU A 217 -1.94 14.63 25.56
CA LEU A 217 -3.03 14.48 24.60
C LEU A 217 -3.19 15.68 23.66
N LYS A 218 -2.66 16.86 24.00
CA LYS A 218 -2.65 18.03 23.11
C LYS A 218 -1.48 18.04 22.12
N ARG A 219 -0.46 17.20 22.31
CA ARG A 219 0.66 17.12 21.35
C ARG A 219 0.16 16.71 19.96
N PRO A 220 0.64 17.31 18.87
CA PRO A 220 0.21 16.97 17.53
C PRO A 220 0.53 15.49 17.22
N SER A 221 -0.42 14.78 16.62
CA SER A 221 -0.19 13.40 16.16
C SER A 221 0.74 13.39 14.95
N LEU A 222 1.91 12.77 15.09
CA LEU A 222 2.90 12.58 14.00
C LEU A 222 2.31 11.87 12.76
N ILE A 223 1.28 11.05 12.96
CA ILE A 223 0.88 10.03 11.99
C ILE A 223 0.23 10.66 10.73
N LEU A 224 -0.43 11.81 10.88
CA LEU A 224 -1.01 12.57 9.75
C LEU A 224 0.04 13.36 8.95
N VAL A 225 1.17 13.75 9.57
CA VAL A 225 2.21 14.56 8.93
C VAL A 225 2.97 13.74 7.89
N ASP A 226 3.27 12.47 8.18
CA ASP A 226 3.93 11.55 7.25
C ASP A 226 3.11 11.28 5.98
N HIS A 227 1.77 11.25 6.07
CA HIS A 227 0.93 10.98 4.90
C HIS A 227 0.91 12.13 3.88
N SER A 228 1.03 13.37 4.34
CA SER A 228 1.20 14.54 3.43
C SER A 228 2.52 14.48 2.64
N ALA A 229 3.54 13.82 3.19
CA ALA A 229 4.81 13.57 2.51
C ALA A 229 4.73 12.41 1.50
N MET A 230 3.67 11.58 1.54
CA MET A 230 3.47 10.44 0.64
C MET A 230 2.67 10.77 -0.63
N THR A 231 1.90 11.85 -0.66
CA THR A 231 0.98 12.16 -1.78
C THR A 231 1.46 13.26 -2.74
N THR A 232 2.53 13.99 -2.43
CA THR A 232 2.97 15.12 -3.27
C THR A 232 4.47 15.12 -3.51
N ASN A 233 4.86 14.99 -4.78
CA ASN A 233 6.22 15.23 -5.30
C ASN A 233 6.59 16.73 -5.30
N ASP A 234 6.03 17.52 -4.39
CA ASP A 234 6.24 18.96 -4.35
C ASP A 234 7.55 19.30 -3.63
N ASN A 235 8.39 20.10 -4.29
CA ASN A 235 9.58 20.75 -3.74
C ASN A 235 9.27 21.78 -2.64
N ARG A 236 8.07 21.77 -2.04
CA ARG A 236 7.67 22.60 -0.89
C ARG A 236 8.12 22.01 0.46
N LYS A 237 9.05 21.05 0.44
CA LYS A 237 9.62 20.32 1.59
C LYS A 237 10.40 21.17 2.62
N GLN A 238 10.41 22.50 2.55
CA GLN A 238 11.25 23.34 3.43
C GLN A 238 10.52 24.40 4.27
N GLN A 239 9.21 24.61 4.13
CA GLN A 239 8.53 25.71 4.86
C GLN A 239 7.61 25.30 6.02
N TYR A 240 7.22 24.03 6.15
CA TYR A 240 6.42 23.56 7.30
C TYR A 240 7.20 22.69 8.30
N SER A 241 8.48 22.38 8.02
CA SER A 241 9.31 21.57 8.92
C SER A 241 10.04 22.41 9.99
N SER A 242 9.70 23.69 10.16
CA SER A 242 10.64 24.66 10.73
C SER A 242 10.34 25.16 12.16
N ASN A 243 9.33 24.67 12.90
CA ASN A 243 9.02 25.27 14.21
C ASN A 243 8.70 24.32 15.39
N THR A 244 8.85 23.01 15.27
CA THR A 244 8.79 22.09 16.43
C THR A 244 9.86 21.02 16.23
N SER A 245 10.79 20.90 17.17
CA SER A 245 11.81 19.84 17.16
C SER A 245 11.14 18.47 17.17
N ASP A 246 11.73 17.47 16.51
CA ASP A 246 11.19 16.11 16.47
C ASP A 246 11.07 15.48 17.88
N GLU A 247 11.85 15.99 18.85
CA GLU A 247 11.76 15.65 20.28
C GLU A 247 10.43 16.05 20.95
N GLU A 248 9.71 17.07 20.44
CA GLU A 248 8.40 17.46 20.99
C GLU A 248 7.25 16.60 20.47
N ARG A 249 7.50 15.76 19.45
CA ARG A 249 6.48 15.04 18.70
C ARG A 249 6.36 13.56 19.05
N GLU A 250 7.43 12.93 19.56
CA GLU A 250 7.40 11.56 20.08
C GLU A 250 7.24 11.54 21.61
N PHE A 251 6.62 10.49 22.14
CA PHE A 251 6.51 10.28 23.58
C PHE A 251 7.76 9.55 24.08
N SER A 252 8.32 10.00 25.21
CA SER A 252 9.36 9.22 25.90
C SER A 252 8.79 7.88 26.41
N GLU A 253 9.66 6.93 26.78
CA GLU A 253 9.22 5.65 27.37
C GLU A 253 8.40 5.86 28.66
N ASP A 254 8.81 6.82 29.49
CA ASP A 254 8.09 7.20 30.72
C ASP A 254 6.73 7.82 30.41
N GLU A 255 6.65 8.71 29.42
CA GLU A 255 5.39 9.31 28.97
C GLU A 255 4.46 8.23 28.39
N CYS A 256 5.01 7.27 27.64
CA CYS A 256 4.27 6.13 27.10
C CYS A 256 3.67 5.26 28.21
N HIS A 257 4.50 4.88 29.19
CA HIS A 257 4.06 4.11 30.34
C HIS A 257 3.01 4.88 31.18
N PHE A 258 3.20 6.19 31.35
CA PHE A 258 2.25 7.05 32.05
C PHE A 258 0.89 7.14 31.34
N LEU A 259 0.86 7.34 30.03
CA LEU A 259 -0.36 7.34 29.22
C LEU A 259 -1.08 5.99 29.32
N TRP A 260 -0.37 4.90 29.07
CA TRP A 260 -0.95 3.56 29.08
C TRP A 260 -1.52 3.19 30.46
N SER A 261 -0.81 3.52 31.54
CA SER A 261 -1.26 3.23 32.91
C SER A 261 -2.52 4.01 33.32
N HIS A 262 -2.78 5.17 32.71
CA HIS A 262 -3.96 6.00 32.99
C HIS A 262 -5.02 5.97 31.85
N ARG A 263 -4.89 5.06 30.88
CA ARG A 263 -5.74 4.98 29.68
C ARG A 263 -7.25 5.06 29.95
N TYR A 264 -7.75 4.35 30.97
CA TYR A 264 -9.18 4.31 31.29
C TYR A 264 -9.73 5.66 31.80
N PHE A 265 -8.89 6.59 32.26
CA PHE A 265 -9.33 7.92 32.68
C PHE A 265 -9.45 8.92 31.52
N VAL A 266 -8.86 8.60 30.36
CA VAL A 266 -8.79 9.52 29.22
C VAL A 266 -9.35 8.94 27.93
N ILE A 267 -9.74 7.67 27.92
CA ILE A 267 -10.23 6.98 26.70
C ILE A 267 -11.47 7.63 26.08
N HIS A 268 -12.29 8.33 26.88
CA HIS A 268 -13.46 9.09 26.42
C HIS A 268 -13.11 10.47 25.84
N LYS A 269 -11.84 10.90 25.91
CA LYS A 269 -11.40 12.19 25.34
C LYS A 269 -11.21 12.03 23.83
N PRO A 270 -11.66 12.98 23.00
CA PRO A 270 -11.40 12.96 21.56
C PRO A 270 -9.91 12.86 21.25
N TYR A 271 -9.55 12.12 20.19
CA TYR A 271 -8.18 11.92 19.73
C TYR A 271 -7.24 11.21 20.74
N ALA A 272 -7.78 10.64 21.83
CA ALA A 272 -6.99 9.92 22.80
C ALA A 272 -6.63 8.52 22.31
N LEU A 273 -7.53 7.83 21.61
CA LEU A 273 -7.37 6.42 21.28
C LEU A 273 -6.10 6.15 20.44
N PRO A 274 -5.83 6.86 19.32
CA PRO A 274 -4.59 6.63 18.55
C PRO A 274 -3.33 6.85 19.39
N LYS A 275 -3.33 7.85 20.28
CA LYS A 275 -2.18 8.16 21.15
C LYS A 275 -1.97 7.09 22.22
N LEU A 276 -3.05 6.60 22.83
CA LEU A 276 -3.00 5.52 23.80
C LEU A 276 -2.48 4.22 23.16
N LEU A 277 -2.94 3.88 21.96
CA LEU A 277 -2.45 2.71 21.23
C LEU A 277 -0.99 2.90 20.82
N LYS A 278 -0.60 4.08 20.33
CA LYS A 278 0.80 4.38 19.98
C LYS A 278 1.72 4.35 21.20
N SER A 279 1.24 4.75 22.39
CA SER A 279 2.01 4.66 23.64
C SER A 279 2.29 3.22 24.09
N ARG A 280 1.61 2.23 23.51
CA ARG A 280 1.86 0.82 23.83
C ARG A 280 3.02 0.30 23.00
N CYS A 281 4.15 0.02 23.65
CA CYS A 281 5.37 -0.50 23.01
C CYS A 281 5.30 -2.01 22.69
N VAL A 282 4.50 -2.77 23.45
CA VAL A 282 4.39 -4.24 23.32
C VAL A 282 2.99 -4.64 22.85
N TRP A 283 2.95 -5.45 21.79
CA TRP A 283 1.73 -5.90 21.11
C TRP A 283 1.60 -7.44 21.10
N ASP A 284 2.30 -8.12 22.01
CA ASP A 284 2.20 -9.57 22.20
C ASP A 284 0.80 -10.02 22.64
N TYR A 285 0.56 -11.34 22.65
CA TYR A 285 -0.75 -11.92 22.98
C TYR A 285 -1.35 -11.39 24.30
N PRO A 286 -0.62 -11.35 25.44
CA PRO A 286 -1.14 -10.77 26.68
C PRO A 286 -1.53 -9.29 26.56
N SER A 287 -0.76 -8.49 25.80
CA SER A 287 -1.08 -7.08 25.56
C SER A 287 -2.37 -6.90 24.76
N LEU A 288 -2.61 -7.76 23.76
CA LEU A 288 -3.79 -7.68 22.91
C LEU A 288 -5.09 -7.89 23.68
N ILE A 289 -5.07 -8.70 24.74
CA ILE A 289 -6.23 -8.88 25.64
C ILE A 289 -6.67 -7.52 26.23
N ASP A 290 -5.71 -6.71 26.70
CA ASP A 290 -5.95 -5.38 27.24
C ASP A 290 -6.31 -4.36 26.14
N ILE A 291 -5.64 -4.42 24.99
CA ILE A 291 -5.88 -3.50 23.86
C ILE A 291 -7.29 -3.72 23.30
N TYR A 292 -7.69 -4.96 23.05
CA TYR A 292 -9.03 -5.25 22.52
C TYR A 292 -10.11 -4.95 23.54
N GLY A 293 -9.82 -5.12 24.84
CA GLY A 293 -10.69 -4.65 25.91
C GLY A 293 -10.93 -3.14 25.85
N LEU A 294 -9.87 -2.35 25.66
CA LEU A 294 -9.95 -0.90 25.51
C LEU A 294 -10.78 -0.50 24.27
N ILE A 295 -10.63 -1.21 23.15
CA ILE A 295 -11.43 -0.98 21.94
C ILE A 295 -12.91 -1.28 22.21
N ASN A 296 -13.21 -2.37 22.91
CA ASN A 296 -14.58 -2.69 23.32
C ASN A 296 -15.16 -1.56 24.17
N ASP A 297 -14.44 -1.05 25.17
CA ASP A 297 -14.92 0.07 25.99
C ASP A 297 -15.24 1.31 25.14
N VAL A 298 -14.37 1.66 24.19
CA VAL A 298 -14.62 2.77 23.25
C VAL A 298 -15.91 2.52 22.46
N THR A 299 -16.04 1.36 21.81
CA THR A 299 -17.23 1.05 20.98
C THR A 299 -18.55 1.16 21.72
N HIS A 300 -18.56 0.92 23.04
CA HIS A 300 -19.76 1.02 23.86
C HIS A 300 -20.09 2.46 24.26
N ASP A 301 -19.07 3.29 24.51
CA ASP A 301 -19.22 4.64 25.07
C ASP A 301 -19.35 5.73 24.00
N HIS A 302 -18.57 5.65 22.91
CA HIS A 302 -18.60 6.64 21.83
C HIS A 302 -18.09 6.10 20.48
N THR A 303 -18.45 6.78 19.39
CA THR A 303 -17.86 6.55 18.07
C THR A 303 -16.73 7.54 17.82
N ILE A 304 -15.56 7.04 17.40
CA ILE A 304 -14.43 7.90 17.02
C ILE A 304 -14.70 8.66 15.71
N ASP A 305 -14.01 9.79 15.52
CA ASP A 305 -14.21 10.66 14.36
C ASP A 305 -13.47 10.20 13.08
N GLU A 306 -13.61 10.90 11.93
CA GLU A 306 -13.02 10.45 10.65
C GLU A 306 -11.50 10.51 10.73
N ILE A 307 -10.99 11.53 11.39
CA ILE A 307 -9.56 11.80 11.53
C ILE A 307 -8.93 10.69 12.37
N GLU A 308 -9.52 10.35 13.53
CA GLU A 308 -9.08 9.24 14.37
C GLU A 308 -9.16 7.91 13.61
N SER A 309 -10.25 7.68 12.87
CA SER A 309 -10.40 6.45 12.10
C SER A 309 -9.33 6.33 11.03
N PHE A 310 -9.05 7.41 10.30
CA PHE A 310 -7.98 7.46 9.32
C PHE A 310 -6.60 7.27 9.96
N GLU A 311 -6.36 7.84 11.13
CA GLU A 311 -5.12 7.68 11.90
C GLU A 311 -4.88 6.22 12.30
N LEU A 312 -5.91 5.51 12.77
CA LEU A 312 -5.85 4.08 13.11
C LEU A 312 -5.70 3.15 11.89
N LEU A 313 -5.83 3.69 10.69
CA LEU A 313 -5.64 2.96 9.44
C LEU A 313 -4.26 3.19 8.81
N LEU A 314 -3.38 3.93 9.48
CA LEU A 314 -2.02 4.20 9.02
C LEU A 314 -1.08 3.01 9.34
N PRO A 315 0.09 2.91 8.68
CA PRO A 315 1.00 1.77 8.85
C PRO A 315 1.52 1.54 10.27
N ALA A 316 1.38 2.53 11.16
CA ALA A 316 1.70 2.40 12.57
C ALA A 316 0.76 1.42 13.31
N PHE A 317 -0.42 1.15 12.76
CA PHE A 317 -1.42 0.24 13.32
C PHE A 317 -1.73 -0.89 12.30
N PRO A 318 -0.86 -1.90 12.22
CA PRO A 318 -1.03 -3.03 11.31
C PRO A 318 -2.13 -4.01 11.75
N ASP A 319 -2.48 -4.02 13.03
CA ASP A 319 -3.42 -4.96 13.65
C ASP A 319 -4.79 -4.97 12.96
N MET A 320 -5.22 -6.11 12.43
CA MET A 320 -6.45 -6.18 11.64
C MET A 320 -7.71 -6.00 12.48
N HIS A 321 -7.68 -6.25 13.80
CA HIS A 321 -8.83 -6.01 14.67
C HIS A 321 -9.05 -4.50 14.87
N ILE A 322 -7.98 -3.74 15.12
CA ILE A 322 -8.03 -2.27 15.20
C ILE A 322 -8.44 -1.66 13.87
N ARG A 323 -7.86 -2.12 12.76
CA ARG A 323 -8.23 -1.63 11.43
C ARG A 323 -9.69 -1.92 11.11
N SER A 324 -10.20 -3.11 11.46
CA SER A 324 -11.62 -3.47 11.34
C SER A 324 -12.53 -2.54 12.16
N PHE A 325 -12.14 -2.23 13.40
CA PHE A 325 -12.85 -1.25 14.23
C PHE A 325 -12.85 0.16 13.59
N ALA A 326 -11.71 0.62 13.09
CA ALA A 326 -11.61 1.92 12.42
C ALA A 326 -12.46 1.98 11.14
N TYR A 327 -12.44 0.92 10.32
CA TYR A 327 -13.32 0.83 9.15
C TYR A 327 -14.80 0.84 9.53
N ARG A 328 -15.21 0.10 10.56
CA ARG A 328 -16.60 0.13 11.06
C ARG A 328 -17.01 1.53 11.50
N SER A 329 -16.11 2.26 12.16
CA SER A 329 -16.33 3.64 12.63
C SER A 329 -16.41 4.65 11.48
N LEU A 330 -15.72 4.42 10.36
CA LEU A 330 -15.93 5.18 9.12
C LEU A 330 -17.28 4.83 8.50
N ILE A 331 -17.55 3.54 8.27
CA ILE A 331 -18.76 3.06 7.60
C ILE A 331 -20.03 3.52 8.32
N SER A 332 -20.02 3.61 9.64
CA SER A 332 -21.19 4.08 10.41
C SER A 332 -21.50 5.57 10.21
N ARG A 333 -20.58 6.35 9.64
CA ARG A 333 -20.70 7.82 9.48
C ARG A 333 -20.68 8.29 8.03
N LEU A 334 -19.97 7.57 7.14
CA LEU A 334 -19.87 7.93 5.74
C LEU A 334 -21.22 7.79 5.03
N LYS A 335 -21.75 8.91 4.51
CA LYS A 335 -22.87 8.89 3.57
C LYS A 335 -22.35 8.66 2.15
N SER A 336 -23.23 8.35 1.21
CA SER A 336 -22.86 8.09 -0.21
C SER A 336 -22.06 9.24 -0.84
N GLN A 337 -22.39 10.50 -0.52
CA GLN A 337 -21.66 11.67 -1.01
C GLN A 337 -20.24 11.78 -0.41
N ASP A 338 -20.09 11.50 0.87
CA ASP A 338 -18.80 11.54 1.57
C ASP A 338 -17.89 10.42 1.04
N LEU A 339 -18.47 9.25 0.71
CA LEU A 339 -17.73 8.11 0.20
C LEU A 339 -17.00 8.43 -1.11
N LEU A 340 -17.61 9.22 -2.00
CA LEU A 340 -16.95 9.70 -3.22
C LEU A 340 -15.75 10.60 -2.92
N VAL A 341 -15.86 11.45 -1.89
CA VAL A 341 -14.79 12.38 -1.47
C VAL A 341 -13.61 11.61 -0.88
N TYR A 342 -13.88 10.60 -0.06
CA TYR A 342 -12.85 9.80 0.62
C TYR A 342 -12.32 8.61 -0.19
N LEU A 343 -12.94 8.30 -1.35
CA LEU A 343 -12.58 7.14 -2.16
C LEU A 343 -11.08 7.05 -2.48
N PRO A 344 -10.39 8.13 -2.93
CA PRO A 344 -8.95 8.07 -3.18
C PRO A 344 -8.15 7.69 -1.94
N GLN A 345 -8.47 8.28 -0.77
CA GLN A 345 -7.79 8.04 0.50
C GLN A 345 -8.03 6.61 0.98
N LEU A 346 -9.26 6.12 0.89
CA LEU A 346 -9.60 4.72 1.19
C LEU A 346 -8.79 3.75 0.32
N LEU A 347 -8.67 4.02 -0.98
CA LEU A 347 -7.87 3.19 -1.89
C LEU A 347 -6.36 3.23 -1.57
N GLN A 348 -5.84 4.32 -1.01
CA GLN A 348 -4.46 4.36 -0.51
C GLN A 348 -4.28 3.54 0.76
N ILE A 349 -5.27 3.58 1.66
CA ILE A 349 -5.19 2.93 2.96
C ILE A 349 -5.33 1.42 2.89
N ILE A 350 -6.17 0.92 1.98
CA ILE A 350 -6.31 -0.54 1.80
C ILE A 350 -4.99 -1.17 1.36
N LYS A 351 -3.97 -0.43 0.91
CA LYS A 351 -2.60 -0.94 0.67
C LYS A 351 -1.94 -1.47 1.94
N PHE A 352 -2.37 -0.99 3.10
CA PHE A 352 -1.82 -1.37 4.40
C PHE A 352 -2.60 -2.48 5.10
N ASP A 353 -3.67 -3.00 4.49
CA ASP A 353 -4.33 -4.20 5.02
C ASP A 353 -3.43 -5.42 4.87
N TYR A 354 -3.47 -6.32 5.86
CA TYR A 354 -2.74 -7.59 5.81
C TYR A 354 -3.33 -8.54 4.76
N THR A 355 -4.66 -8.59 4.68
CA THR A 355 -5.44 -9.47 3.80
C THR A 355 -5.91 -8.74 2.55
N HIS A 356 -6.33 -9.49 1.52
CA HIS A 356 -6.94 -8.90 0.31
C HIS A 356 -8.41 -8.53 0.49
N SER A 357 -9.07 -9.15 1.47
CA SER A 357 -10.46 -8.87 1.82
C SER A 357 -10.51 -8.11 3.13
N SER A 358 -11.31 -7.04 3.17
CA SER A 358 -11.60 -6.28 4.38
C SER A 358 -13.03 -5.75 4.33
N ILE A 359 -13.56 -5.37 5.50
CA ILE A 359 -14.95 -4.92 5.61
C ILE A 359 -15.23 -3.66 4.78
N ILE A 360 -14.23 -2.80 4.58
CA ILE A 360 -14.38 -1.61 3.73
C ILE A 360 -14.49 -1.98 2.25
N ILE A 361 -13.77 -3.01 1.79
CA ILE A 361 -13.86 -3.49 0.41
C ILE A 361 -15.26 -4.06 0.16
N GLU A 362 -15.75 -4.90 1.08
CA GLU A 362 -17.11 -5.45 0.98
C GLU A 362 -18.18 -4.34 0.98
N TYR A 363 -18.03 -3.35 1.86
CA TYR A 363 -18.92 -2.20 1.91
C TYR A 363 -18.89 -1.38 0.62
N LEU A 364 -17.70 -1.04 0.10
CA LEU A 364 -17.55 -0.31 -1.17
C LEU A 364 -18.24 -1.04 -2.32
N LEU A 365 -18.03 -2.34 -2.45
CA LEU A 365 -18.66 -3.16 -3.50
C LEU A 365 -20.18 -3.18 -3.35
N LYS A 366 -20.72 -3.28 -2.13
CA LYS A 366 -22.16 -3.16 -1.87
C LYS A 366 -22.71 -1.78 -2.23
N GLN A 367 -21.98 -0.71 -1.94
CA GLN A 367 -22.40 0.64 -2.31
C GLN A 367 -22.38 0.86 -3.82
N CYS A 368 -21.43 0.27 -4.55
CA CYS A 368 -21.38 0.32 -6.01
C CYS A 368 -22.58 -0.33 -6.70
N LEU A 369 -23.29 -1.26 -6.03
CA LEU A 369 -24.54 -1.84 -6.52
C LEU A 369 -25.73 -0.86 -6.44
N ILE A 370 -25.61 0.17 -5.58
CA ILE A 370 -26.68 1.13 -5.30
C ILE A 370 -26.39 2.46 -6.02
N ASP A 371 -25.12 2.87 -6.09
CA ASP A 371 -24.68 4.13 -6.68
C ASP A 371 -23.73 3.90 -7.86
N TYR A 372 -24.25 4.09 -9.07
CA TYR A 372 -23.48 3.97 -10.32
C TYR A 372 -22.40 5.04 -10.47
N ASN A 373 -22.54 6.22 -9.85
CA ASN A 373 -21.49 7.25 -9.87
C ASN A 373 -20.28 6.78 -9.05
N LEU A 374 -20.54 6.18 -7.89
CA LEU A 374 -19.49 5.56 -7.08
C LEU A 374 -18.81 4.41 -7.83
N ALA A 375 -19.59 3.51 -8.45
CA ALA A 375 -19.05 2.43 -9.25
C ALA A 375 -18.17 2.92 -10.40
N HIS A 376 -18.63 3.97 -11.11
CA HIS A 376 -17.90 4.64 -12.18
C HIS A 376 -16.56 5.21 -11.69
N LYS A 377 -16.58 5.97 -10.59
CA LYS A 377 -15.36 6.54 -10.01
C LYS A 377 -14.40 5.47 -9.53
N LEU A 378 -14.89 4.43 -8.85
CA LEU A 378 -14.07 3.31 -8.40
C LEU A 378 -13.44 2.57 -9.58
N TYR A 379 -14.18 2.31 -10.66
CA TYR A 379 -13.65 1.70 -11.88
C TYR A 379 -12.45 2.48 -12.42
N TRP A 380 -12.60 3.80 -12.61
CA TRP A 380 -11.55 4.65 -13.16
C TRP A 380 -10.34 4.79 -12.23
N HIS A 381 -10.55 4.90 -10.91
CA HIS A 381 -9.46 4.88 -9.94
C HIS A 381 -8.69 3.55 -9.95
N LEU A 382 -9.40 2.41 -9.95
CA LEU A 382 -8.74 1.10 -10.00
C LEU A 382 -7.96 0.92 -11.30
N ARG A 383 -8.50 1.32 -12.46
CA ARG A 383 -7.74 1.29 -13.72
C ARG A 383 -6.45 2.08 -13.65
N GLN A 384 -6.48 3.27 -13.05
CA GLN A 384 -5.28 4.08 -12.84
C GLN A 384 -4.29 3.37 -11.92
N LEU A 385 -4.75 2.85 -10.79
CA LEU A 385 -3.92 2.15 -9.79
C LEU A 385 -3.27 0.88 -10.37
N LEU A 386 -3.97 0.14 -11.24
CA LEU A 386 -3.40 -1.02 -11.95
C LEU A 386 -2.21 -0.66 -12.85
N ILE A 387 -2.12 0.59 -13.29
CA ILE A 387 -1.00 1.08 -14.11
C ILE A 387 0.11 1.65 -13.21
N THR A 388 -0.24 2.33 -12.12
CA THR A 388 0.71 3.12 -11.34
C THR A 388 1.24 2.44 -10.07
N GLU A 389 0.53 1.45 -9.54
CA GLU A 389 0.81 0.81 -8.25
C GLU A 389 1.33 -0.62 -8.42
N HIS A 390 2.51 -0.76 -9.03
CA HIS A 390 3.09 -2.08 -9.34
C HIS A 390 3.24 -2.98 -8.09
N LEU A 391 3.60 -2.41 -6.94
CA LEU A 391 3.79 -3.15 -5.69
C LEU A 391 2.50 -3.78 -5.16
N HIS A 392 1.37 -3.08 -5.33
CA HIS A 392 0.06 -3.51 -4.84
C HIS A 392 -0.87 -3.95 -5.98
N TYR A 393 -0.31 -4.24 -7.16
CA TYR A 393 -1.07 -4.55 -8.37
C TYR A 393 -2.10 -5.65 -8.15
N ILE A 394 -1.70 -6.78 -7.56
CA ILE A 394 -2.59 -7.94 -7.36
C ILE A 394 -3.79 -7.56 -6.46
N ARG A 395 -3.59 -6.72 -5.45
CA ARG A 395 -4.69 -6.25 -4.59
C ARG A 395 -5.71 -5.46 -5.38
N TYR A 396 -5.24 -4.47 -6.14
CA TYR A 396 -6.14 -3.69 -7.00
C TYR A 396 -6.74 -4.52 -8.13
N TYR A 397 -6.03 -5.53 -8.61
CA TYR A 397 -6.50 -6.44 -9.65
C TYR A 397 -7.65 -7.29 -9.14
N TYR A 398 -7.54 -7.90 -7.96
CA TYR A 398 -8.65 -8.63 -7.36
C TYR A 398 -9.83 -7.72 -7.05
N LEU A 399 -9.59 -6.52 -6.51
CA LEU A 399 -10.66 -5.55 -6.28
C LEU A 399 -11.36 -5.12 -7.58
N PHE A 400 -10.59 -4.92 -8.65
CA PHE A 400 -11.12 -4.59 -9.98
C PHE A 400 -11.96 -5.75 -10.55
N LEU A 401 -11.49 -7.00 -10.44
CA LEU A 401 -12.26 -8.17 -10.83
C LEU A 401 -13.53 -8.31 -10.00
N SER A 402 -13.47 -8.10 -8.69
CA SER A 402 -14.64 -8.14 -7.81
C SER A 402 -15.65 -7.04 -8.18
N LEU A 403 -15.20 -5.84 -8.51
CA LEU A 403 -16.06 -4.78 -9.03
C LEU A 403 -16.76 -5.22 -10.31
N LEU A 404 -16.00 -5.68 -11.30
CA LEU A 404 -16.58 -6.17 -12.57
C LEU A 404 -17.49 -7.39 -12.39
N TYR A 405 -17.30 -8.17 -11.32
CA TYR A 405 -18.18 -9.29 -11.02
C TYR A 405 -19.53 -8.83 -10.46
N VAL A 406 -19.54 -7.79 -9.62
CA VAL A 406 -20.79 -7.30 -9.02
C VAL A 406 -21.59 -6.37 -9.94
N LEU A 407 -20.94 -5.70 -10.90
CA LEU A 407 -21.62 -4.77 -11.81
C LEU A 407 -22.44 -5.48 -12.90
N GLU A 408 -23.61 -4.92 -13.18
CA GLU A 408 -24.51 -5.38 -14.25
C GLU A 408 -23.85 -5.32 -15.64
N GLU A 409 -24.24 -6.23 -16.52
CA GLU A 409 -23.66 -6.35 -17.87
C GLU A 409 -23.80 -5.07 -18.70
N ASN A 410 -24.95 -4.41 -18.67
CA ASN A 410 -25.18 -3.16 -19.40
C ASN A 410 -24.24 -2.06 -18.92
N PHE A 411 -24.07 -1.91 -17.60
CA PHE A 411 -23.17 -0.90 -17.06
C PHE A 411 -21.70 -1.23 -17.35
N ARG A 412 -21.31 -2.50 -17.34
CA ARG A 412 -19.98 -2.93 -17.79
C ARG A 412 -19.72 -2.60 -19.25
N LEU A 413 -20.72 -2.75 -20.12
CA LEU A 413 -20.63 -2.36 -21.52
C LEU A 413 -20.47 -0.84 -21.68
N GLU A 414 -21.19 -0.04 -20.87
CA GLU A 414 -21.01 1.41 -20.84
C GLU A 414 -19.57 1.78 -20.45
N LEU A 415 -19.04 1.21 -19.35
CA LEU A 415 -17.65 1.43 -18.93
C LEU A 415 -16.62 1.00 -20.00
N GLN A 416 -16.90 -0.08 -20.71
CA GLN A 416 -16.07 -0.54 -21.84
C GLN A 416 -16.07 0.48 -22.99
N ASN A 417 -17.23 1.04 -23.35
CA ASN A 417 -17.32 2.09 -24.36
C ASN A 417 -16.52 3.34 -23.96
N GLU A 418 -16.59 3.73 -22.68
CA GLU A 418 -15.80 4.86 -22.17
C GLU A 418 -14.28 4.58 -22.25
N TYR A 419 -13.86 3.34 -22.00
CA TYR A 419 -12.48 2.92 -22.15
C TYR A 419 -12.02 2.89 -23.62
N ASP A 420 -12.86 2.42 -24.53
CA ASP A 420 -12.57 2.39 -25.96
C ASP A 420 -12.49 3.81 -26.54
N LEU A 421 -13.33 4.74 -26.06
CA LEU A 421 -13.19 6.18 -26.34
C LEU A 421 -11.78 6.66 -25.96
N CYS A 422 -11.31 6.34 -24.76
CA CYS A 422 -9.97 6.70 -24.31
C CYS A 422 -8.86 6.08 -25.16
N LEU A 423 -8.98 4.82 -25.59
CA LEU A 423 -7.97 4.16 -26.41
C LEU A 423 -7.87 4.75 -27.81
N ASN A 424 -9.00 5.10 -28.42
CA ASN A 424 -9.02 5.76 -29.72
C ASN A 424 -8.40 7.17 -29.63
N LEU A 425 -8.75 7.94 -28.60
CA LEU A 425 -8.14 9.24 -28.36
C LEU A 425 -6.64 9.14 -28.07
N LYS A 426 -6.19 8.07 -27.38
CA LYS A 426 -4.76 7.77 -27.19
C LYS A 426 -4.05 7.59 -28.52
N ARG A 427 -4.64 6.80 -29.42
CA ARG A 427 -4.10 6.56 -30.77
C ARG A 427 -3.92 7.88 -31.52
N ILE A 428 -4.99 8.67 -31.64
CA ILE A 428 -4.98 9.97 -32.32
C ILE A 428 -3.94 10.91 -31.70
N GLY A 429 -3.86 10.97 -30.36
CA GLY A 429 -2.89 11.81 -29.66
C GLY A 429 -1.43 11.40 -29.92
N ILE A 430 -1.13 10.10 -29.99
CA ILE A 430 0.22 9.61 -30.33
C ILE A 430 0.56 9.94 -31.78
N GLU A 431 -0.36 9.72 -32.72
CA GLU A 431 -0.15 10.03 -34.14
C GLU A 431 0.03 11.54 -34.37
N LEU A 432 -0.78 12.38 -33.71
CA LEU A 432 -0.65 13.84 -33.77
C LEU A 432 0.71 14.33 -33.23
N LYS A 433 1.19 13.70 -32.14
CA LYS A 433 2.49 14.01 -31.54
C LYS A 433 3.64 13.64 -32.48
N THR A 434 3.57 12.48 -33.13
CA THR A 434 4.64 11.99 -34.03
C THR A 434 4.58 12.59 -35.43
N ASN A 435 3.44 13.14 -35.84
CA ASN A 435 3.27 13.80 -37.12
C ASN A 435 4.22 15.02 -37.23
N LYS A 436 5.06 15.05 -38.27
CA LYS A 436 6.02 16.13 -38.55
C LYS A 436 5.55 17.11 -39.64
N THR A 437 4.35 16.92 -40.18
CA THR A 437 3.80 17.78 -41.23
C THR A 437 3.44 19.16 -40.66
N ASN A 438 3.49 20.17 -41.53
CA ASN A 438 3.09 21.54 -41.17
C ASN A 438 1.57 21.69 -40.98
N ASN A 439 0.77 20.67 -41.34
CA ASN A 439 -0.70 20.71 -41.34
C ASN A 439 -1.33 19.82 -40.25
N LYS A 440 -0.78 19.83 -39.04
CA LYS A 440 -1.29 19.05 -37.89
C LYS A 440 -2.78 19.28 -37.61
N SER A 441 -3.28 20.50 -37.78
CA SER A 441 -4.69 20.83 -37.57
C SER A 441 -5.60 20.11 -38.55
N LYS A 442 -5.22 20.05 -39.83
CA LYS A 442 -5.98 19.32 -40.85
C LYS A 442 -5.99 17.82 -40.56
N PHE A 443 -4.84 17.26 -40.21
CA PHE A 443 -4.72 15.86 -39.80
C PHE A 443 -5.63 15.54 -38.60
N LEU A 444 -5.64 16.38 -37.56
CA LEU A 444 -6.48 16.17 -36.39
C LEU A 444 -7.97 16.18 -36.73
N ILE A 445 -8.41 17.11 -37.59
CA ILE A 445 -9.80 17.20 -38.03
C ILE A 445 -10.19 15.91 -38.78
N GLU A 446 -9.40 15.50 -39.78
CA GLU A 446 -9.68 14.29 -40.57
C GLU A 446 -9.77 13.02 -39.70
N GLU A 447 -8.82 12.83 -38.77
CA GLU A 447 -8.85 11.68 -37.85
C GLU A 447 -10.04 11.73 -36.87
N LEU A 448 -10.41 12.92 -36.39
CA LEU A 448 -11.56 13.07 -35.50
C LEU A 448 -12.90 12.89 -36.22
N GLU A 449 -13.01 13.27 -37.50
CA GLU A 449 -14.20 13.00 -38.33
C GLU A 449 -14.38 11.49 -38.52
N GLU A 450 -13.34 10.79 -38.96
CA GLU A 450 -13.38 9.32 -39.12
C GLU A 450 -13.70 8.63 -37.79
N PHE A 451 -13.03 9.05 -36.71
CA PHE A 451 -13.29 8.54 -35.38
C PHE A 451 -14.73 8.78 -34.94
N ASN A 452 -15.25 9.99 -35.12
CA ASN A 452 -16.60 10.37 -34.71
C ASN A 452 -17.64 9.49 -35.40
N ASP A 453 -17.52 9.29 -36.71
CA ASP A 453 -18.46 8.47 -37.47
C ASP A 453 -18.38 7.00 -37.08
N ARG A 454 -17.15 6.46 -36.96
CA ARG A 454 -16.92 5.04 -36.67
C ARG A 454 -17.29 4.67 -35.24
N PHE A 455 -16.82 5.43 -34.25
CA PHE A 455 -17.03 5.12 -32.83
C PHE A 455 -18.48 5.34 -32.42
N PHE A 456 -19.06 6.50 -32.76
CA PHE A 456 -20.45 6.80 -32.41
C PHE A 456 -21.47 6.14 -33.35
N HIS A 457 -21.04 5.34 -34.32
CA HIS A 457 -21.90 4.66 -35.30
C HIS A 457 -22.88 5.63 -35.97
N SER A 458 -22.36 6.77 -36.44
CA SER A 458 -23.14 7.89 -36.97
C SER A 458 -24.25 8.37 -36.01
N GLY A 459 -23.91 8.52 -34.73
CA GLY A 459 -24.79 9.03 -33.67
C GLY A 459 -25.71 8.00 -32.99
N LYS A 460 -25.60 6.71 -33.35
CA LYS A 460 -26.41 5.62 -32.77
C LYS A 460 -25.86 5.12 -31.42
N LEU A 461 -24.53 5.11 -31.26
CA LEU A 461 -23.90 4.72 -30.00
C LEU A 461 -23.81 5.95 -29.09
N THR A 462 -24.22 5.78 -27.83
CA THR A 462 -24.06 6.77 -26.77
C THR A 462 -22.92 6.35 -25.86
N CYS A 463 -22.13 7.30 -25.40
CA CYS A 463 -21.02 7.07 -24.48
C CYS A 463 -21.02 8.15 -23.40
N ARG A 464 -20.75 7.75 -22.16
CA ARG A 464 -20.50 8.69 -21.06
C ARG A 464 -19.06 9.20 -21.12
N LEU A 465 -18.76 10.32 -20.47
CA LEU A 465 -17.37 10.75 -20.35
C LEU A 465 -16.70 10.17 -19.11
N PRO A 466 -15.49 9.58 -19.23
CA PRO A 466 -14.69 9.09 -18.09
C PRO A 466 -14.50 10.11 -16.96
N CYS A 467 -14.37 11.40 -17.33
CA CYS A 467 -14.17 12.48 -16.36
C CYS A 467 -15.46 13.05 -15.79
N GLN A 468 -16.62 12.77 -16.40
CA GLN A 468 -17.90 13.37 -16.02
C GLN A 468 -19.04 12.35 -16.11
N PHE A 469 -19.43 11.82 -14.95
CA PHE A 469 -20.43 10.75 -14.87
C PHE A 469 -21.80 11.17 -15.42
N ASN A 470 -22.18 12.45 -15.23
CA ASN A 470 -23.51 12.93 -15.61
C ASN A 470 -23.59 13.40 -17.07
N PHE A 471 -22.52 13.28 -17.86
CA PHE A 471 -22.50 13.75 -19.25
C PHE A 471 -22.47 12.58 -20.23
N MET A 472 -23.52 12.48 -21.04
CA MET A 472 -23.64 11.52 -22.13
C MET A 472 -23.51 12.23 -23.47
N THR A 473 -22.79 11.59 -24.39
CA THR A 473 -22.53 12.11 -25.73
C THR A 473 -22.72 11.02 -26.79
N ASN A 474 -23.08 11.43 -27.99
CA ASN A 474 -23.11 10.59 -29.18
C ASN A 474 -22.34 11.22 -30.35
N SER A 475 -21.59 12.31 -30.11
CA SER A 475 -20.80 12.98 -31.13
C SER A 475 -19.81 14.00 -30.57
N ILE A 476 -18.76 14.26 -31.34
CA ILE A 476 -17.76 15.31 -31.12
C ILE A 476 -18.07 16.48 -32.07
N ASP A 477 -17.97 17.70 -31.55
CA ASP A 477 -17.90 18.91 -32.38
C ASP A 477 -16.47 19.09 -32.90
N VAL A 478 -16.16 18.36 -33.98
CA VAL A 478 -14.83 18.31 -34.59
C VAL A 478 -14.30 19.71 -34.91
N ASN A 479 -15.15 20.60 -35.42
CA ASN A 479 -14.76 21.95 -35.82
C ASN A 479 -14.31 22.82 -34.63
N SER A 480 -14.81 22.53 -33.44
CA SER A 480 -14.41 23.21 -32.20
C SER A 480 -13.23 22.55 -31.50
N CYS A 481 -12.77 21.38 -31.98
CA CYS A 481 -11.61 20.68 -31.45
C CYS A 481 -10.31 21.30 -31.96
N SER A 482 -9.26 21.22 -31.14
CA SER A 482 -7.93 21.72 -31.48
C SER A 482 -6.86 21.02 -30.66
N PHE A 483 -5.61 21.47 -30.75
CA PHE A 483 -4.54 20.99 -29.88
C PHE A 483 -3.74 22.17 -29.33
N TYR A 484 -3.11 21.97 -28.17
CA TYR A 484 -2.22 22.98 -27.59
C TYR A 484 -0.79 22.79 -28.11
N ASN A 485 -0.15 23.90 -28.47
CA ASN A 485 1.26 23.93 -28.86
C ASN A 485 2.17 23.82 -27.62
N SER A 486 2.22 22.63 -27.01
CA SER A 486 3.10 22.29 -25.90
C SER A 486 3.87 20.98 -26.17
N LEU A 487 4.82 20.63 -25.29
CA LEU A 487 5.66 19.43 -25.45
C LEU A 487 4.87 18.12 -25.62
N THR A 488 3.76 18.00 -24.90
CA THR A 488 2.91 16.79 -24.92
C THR A 488 1.81 16.85 -25.97
N VAL A 489 1.64 17.98 -26.67
CA VAL A 489 0.60 18.22 -27.69
C VAL A 489 -0.80 17.72 -27.26
N PRO A 490 -1.34 18.18 -26.12
CA PRO A 490 -2.65 17.73 -25.66
C PRO A 490 -3.77 18.18 -26.60
N ILE A 491 -4.77 17.33 -26.77
CA ILE A 491 -5.93 17.57 -27.64
C ILE A 491 -7.02 18.26 -26.82
N LYS A 492 -7.53 19.39 -27.31
CA LYS A 492 -8.76 20.02 -26.83
C LYS A 492 -9.94 19.37 -27.56
N LEU A 493 -10.79 18.69 -26.81
CA LEU A 493 -11.98 18.02 -27.31
C LEU A 493 -13.25 18.78 -26.90
N VAL A 494 -14.24 18.75 -27.78
CA VAL A 494 -15.57 19.35 -27.54
C VAL A 494 -16.63 18.31 -27.86
N PHE A 495 -17.38 17.89 -26.85
CA PHE A 495 -18.42 16.87 -26.99
C PHE A 495 -19.80 17.52 -27.03
N ASN A 496 -20.65 17.06 -27.94
CA ASN A 496 -22.05 17.45 -27.96
C ASN A 496 -22.84 16.60 -26.96
N PRO A 497 -23.71 17.21 -26.15
CA PRO A 497 -24.63 16.45 -25.32
C PRO A 497 -25.67 15.75 -26.20
N ILE A 498 -26.21 14.64 -25.70
CA ILE A 498 -27.38 14.01 -26.33
C ILE A 498 -28.59 14.93 -26.26
N ASP A 499 -28.77 15.62 -25.13
CA ASP A 499 -29.80 16.63 -24.96
C ASP A 499 -29.33 17.97 -25.54
N SER A 500 -29.94 18.38 -26.65
CA SER A 500 -29.64 19.64 -27.35
C SER A 500 -29.83 20.90 -26.50
N SER A 501 -30.54 20.82 -25.37
CA SER A 501 -30.69 21.95 -24.44
C SER A 501 -29.50 22.12 -23.49
N CYS A 502 -28.66 21.10 -23.36
CA CYS A 502 -27.45 21.14 -22.54
C CYS A 502 -26.29 21.85 -23.27
N GLU A 503 -25.35 22.39 -22.49
CA GLU A 503 -24.13 22.96 -23.04
C GLU A 503 -23.14 21.87 -23.51
N LYS A 504 -22.28 22.23 -24.48
CA LYS A 504 -21.18 21.38 -24.92
C LYS A 504 -20.17 21.16 -23.80
N TYR A 505 -19.58 19.98 -23.73
CA TYR A 505 -18.55 19.68 -22.74
C TYR A 505 -17.15 19.83 -23.34
N TYR A 506 -16.36 20.71 -22.75
CA TYR A 506 -14.98 20.96 -23.14
C TYR A 506 -14.04 20.13 -22.28
N SER A 507 -13.12 19.40 -22.90
CA SER A 507 -12.14 18.61 -22.17
C SER A 507 -10.77 18.64 -22.85
N ILE A 508 -9.76 18.20 -22.10
CA ILE A 508 -8.39 18.08 -22.59
C ILE A 508 -7.96 16.62 -22.45
N TYR A 509 -7.55 16.02 -23.56
CA TYR A 509 -6.91 14.71 -23.58
C TYR A 509 -5.40 14.87 -23.65
N LYS A 510 -4.69 14.38 -22.62
CA LYS A 510 -3.24 14.60 -22.45
C LYS A 510 -2.52 13.27 -22.29
N ILE A 511 -1.38 13.13 -22.99
CA ILE A 511 -0.54 11.94 -22.98
C ILE A 511 0.88 12.33 -22.54
N GLY A 512 1.39 11.67 -21.50
CA GLY A 512 2.80 11.78 -21.09
C GLY A 512 3.05 12.47 -19.76
N ASP A 513 2.03 13.08 -19.14
CA ASP A 513 2.12 13.68 -17.81
C ASP A 513 1.31 12.87 -16.80
N ASP A 514 1.80 12.80 -15.56
CA ASP A 514 1.10 12.19 -14.43
C ASP A 514 0.20 13.21 -13.75
N LEU A 515 -1.12 13.07 -13.96
CA LEU A 515 -2.13 13.99 -13.44
C LEU A 515 -2.51 13.72 -11.96
N ARG A 516 -1.81 12.82 -11.26
CA ARG A 516 -2.05 12.59 -9.81
C ARG A 516 -1.48 13.72 -8.94
N VAL A 517 -0.51 14.46 -9.46
CA VAL A 517 0.23 15.51 -8.74
C VAL A 517 -0.28 16.91 -9.11
N SER A 518 -1.21 17.00 -10.07
CA SER A 518 -1.88 18.23 -10.51
C SER A 518 -3.23 18.39 -9.85
#